data_AF-A0A2I0QY00-F1
#
_entry.id   AF-A0A2I0QY00-F1
#
_cell.length_a   1.000
_cell.length_b   1.000
_cell.length_c   1.000
_cell.angle_alpha   90.00
_cell.angle_beta   90.00
_cell.angle_gamma   90.00
#
_symmetry.space_group_name_H-M   'P 1'
#
loop_
_entity.id
_entity.type
_entity.pdbx_description
1 polymer ?
#
loop_
_entity_poly.entity_id
_entity_poly.type
_entity_poly.pdbx_seq_one_letter_code
_entity_poly.pdbx_strand_id
1 'polypeptide(L)'
;MTTTLNFYNYYFTYNGELTNYKISDFFKSFMRIDETKRLRNLPKYGEFTLFGDYIPTKRADLKADGFAHKFSNFDRLVYLGQYRDDKPYTGTKGKDIANEIKQDVLEITHCAFFPNSQLLVLPYKHFGAKAVHLERYINRFLPYNEENGGWQFFLYQIEDGKGLSTILRSNEIRSIDLKIDVTGDSKIEDYLPKDKLFKEFFTNFFNTQKKVGSNVGSVNFSTGRKTSQPMDTKKIIYFLSESKLSGTMFESAKVRYVDPDTKELVTTDLKHEGQLRTELELKDGENGKEFIAKKILEKYIESDKMGSNKYKEHKDIKRDYNKDEITTHITKNFLDKKKG
;
A
#
# COMPACT_ATOMS: atom_id res chain seq x y z
N MET A 1 -17.06 -8.79 2.42
CA MET A 1 -16.08 -8.04 1.60
C MET A 1 -14.66 -8.42 2.01
N THR A 2 -13.74 -8.58 1.07
CA THR A 2 -12.32 -8.84 1.38
C THR A 2 -11.49 -7.60 1.01
N THR A 3 -10.59 -7.17 1.90
CA THR A 3 -9.61 -6.12 1.62
C THR A 3 -8.21 -6.66 1.82
N THR A 4 -7.27 -6.26 0.96
CA THR A 4 -5.86 -6.62 1.12
C THR A 4 -5.20 -5.71 2.15
N LEU A 5 -4.35 -6.25 3.02
CA LEU A 5 -3.44 -5.51 3.88
C LEU A 5 -2.03 -5.60 3.31
N ASN A 6 -1.38 -4.46 3.14
CA ASN A 6 -0.02 -4.36 2.63
C ASN A 6 0.95 -4.03 3.77
N PHE A 7 2.11 -4.64 3.74
CA PHE A 7 3.15 -4.48 4.76
C PHE A 7 4.33 -3.69 4.19
N TYR A 8 4.81 -2.72 4.96
CA TYR A 8 5.94 -1.87 4.63
C TYR A 8 6.89 -1.77 5.81
N ASN A 9 8.19 -1.78 5.57
CA ASN A 9 9.11 -1.20 6.53
C ASN A 9 9.07 0.32 6.39
N TYR A 10 9.32 1.04 7.48
CA TYR A 10 9.41 2.49 7.43
C TYR A 10 10.65 2.97 8.16
N TYR A 11 11.20 4.08 7.67
CA TYR A 11 12.40 4.68 8.25
C TYR A 11 12.32 6.19 8.21
N PHE A 12 12.91 6.80 9.22
CA PHE A 12 13.35 8.18 9.15
C PHE A 12 14.81 8.19 8.71
N THR A 13 15.13 9.04 7.76
CA THR A 13 16.50 9.31 7.32
C THR A 13 16.86 10.75 7.63
N TYR A 14 18.15 11.01 7.80
CA TYR A 14 18.72 12.34 7.78
C TYR A 14 19.78 12.37 6.69
N ASN A 15 19.59 13.21 5.67
CA ASN A 15 20.48 13.29 4.51
C ASN A 15 20.72 11.93 3.83
N GLY A 16 19.66 11.14 3.71
CA GLY A 16 19.69 9.81 3.09
C GLY A 16 20.18 8.69 4.01
N GLU A 17 20.68 8.98 5.20
CA GLU A 17 21.16 7.96 6.14
C GLU A 17 20.06 7.51 7.10
N LEU A 18 19.85 6.19 7.23
CA LEU A 18 18.82 5.61 8.09
C LEU A 18 19.10 5.93 9.56
N THR A 19 18.06 6.36 10.28
CA THR A 19 18.13 6.74 11.70
C THR A 19 17.31 5.79 12.57
N ASN A 20 17.58 5.82 13.88
CA ASN A 20 16.79 5.10 14.88
C ASN A 20 15.60 5.90 15.44
N TYR A 21 15.20 7.01 14.79
CA TYR A 21 14.09 7.83 15.25
C TYR A 21 12.77 7.06 15.15
N LYS A 22 12.01 7.02 16.25
CA LYS A 22 10.79 6.22 16.33
C LYS A 22 9.59 7.04 15.86
N ILE A 23 8.76 6.46 15.00
CA ILE A 23 7.50 7.09 14.56
C ILE A 23 6.56 7.42 15.73
N SER A 24 6.64 6.67 16.85
CA SER A 24 5.83 6.97 18.03
C SER A 24 6.23 8.29 18.69
N ASP A 25 7.49 8.73 18.56
CA ASP A 25 7.94 10.03 19.05
C ASP A 25 7.54 11.18 18.10
N PHE A 26 7.50 10.90 16.78
CA PHE A 26 6.85 11.79 15.80
C PHE A 26 5.38 12.03 16.20
N PHE A 27 4.58 10.98 16.38
CA PHE A 27 3.16 11.11 16.68
C PHE A 27 2.89 11.85 18.00
N LYS A 28 3.69 11.61 19.06
CA LYS A 28 3.58 12.38 20.31
C LYS A 28 3.70 13.89 20.10
N SER A 29 4.55 14.32 19.18
CA SER A 29 4.77 15.74 18.89
C SER A 29 3.73 16.27 17.90
N PHE A 30 3.50 15.52 16.82
CA PHE A 30 2.57 15.85 15.74
C PHE A 30 1.13 15.99 16.24
N MET A 31 0.67 15.12 17.13
CA MET A 31 -0.70 15.13 17.64
C MET A 31 -1.00 16.30 18.59
N ARG A 32 -0.01 17.16 18.87
CA ARG A 32 -0.20 18.44 19.58
C ARG A 32 -0.51 19.60 18.64
N ILE A 33 -0.25 19.45 17.34
CA ILE A 33 -0.55 20.46 16.32
C ILE A 33 -2.07 20.61 16.25
N ASP A 34 -2.59 21.84 16.16
CA ASP A 34 -4.02 22.06 15.96
C ASP A 34 -4.54 21.35 14.69
N GLU A 35 -5.75 20.79 14.75
CA GLU A 35 -6.32 20.00 13.65
C GLU A 35 -6.37 20.80 12.33
N THR A 36 -6.67 22.10 12.40
CA THR A 36 -6.71 22.98 11.21
C THR A 36 -5.33 23.12 10.55
N LYS A 37 -4.26 23.04 11.34
CA LYS A 37 -2.87 23.14 10.88
C LYS A 37 -2.30 21.82 10.40
N ARG A 38 -3.03 20.71 10.54
CA ARG A 38 -2.63 19.40 9.98
C ARG A 38 -3.07 19.23 8.53
N LEU A 39 -4.01 20.03 8.03
CA LEU A 39 -4.42 19.95 6.62
C LEU A 39 -3.24 20.26 5.69
N ARG A 40 -2.98 19.38 4.71
CA ARG A 40 -1.94 19.59 3.69
C ARG A 40 -2.47 19.20 2.32
N ASN A 41 -2.29 20.08 1.36
CA ASN A 41 -2.46 19.75 -0.06
C ASN A 41 -1.20 19.03 -0.57
N LEU A 42 -1.38 17.83 -1.10
CA LEU A 42 -0.35 17.08 -1.80
C LEU A 42 -0.54 17.31 -3.31
N PRO A 43 0.42 17.97 -4.01
CA PRO A 43 0.28 18.28 -5.42
C PRO A 43 -0.07 17.05 -6.25
N LYS A 44 -1.11 17.14 -7.07
CA LYS A 44 -1.70 16.06 -7.91
C LYS A 44 -2.53 15.00 -7.15
N TYR A 45 -2.63 15.07 -5.83
CA TYR A 45 -3.36 14.07 -5.02
C TYR A 45 -4.49 14.67 -4.17
N GLY A 46 -4.52 15.99 -3.99
CA GLY A 46 -5.56 16.69 -3.25
C GLY A 46 -5.21 16.90 -1.78
N GLU A 47 -6.23 17.15 -0.96
CA GLU A 47 -6.07 17.53 0.44
C GLU A 47 -6.12 16.33 1.39
N PHE A 48 -5.17 16.31 2.34
CA PHE A 48 -5.00 15.24 3.30
C PHE A 48 -4.91 15.77 4.72
N THR A 49 -5.38 14.96 5.67
CA THR A 49 -5.21 15.21 7.10
C THR A 49 -4.93 13.89 7.83
N LEU A 50 -4.02 13.92 8.81
CA LEU A 50 -3.74 12.80 9.69
C LEU A 50 -4.33 13.08 11.07
N PHE A 51 -5.11 12.12 11.55
CA PHE A 51 -5.82 12.21 12.81
C PHE A 51 -5.94 10.84 13.46
N GLY A 52 -6.30 10.83 14.75
CA GLY A 52 -6.26 9.63 15.57
C GLY A 52 -4.82 9.23 15.91
N ASP A 53 -4.57 8.99 17.19
CA ASP A 53 -3.32 8.42 17.71
C ASP A 53 -3.68 7.50 18.87
N TYR A 54 -4.16 6.32 18.50
CA TYR A 54 -4.62 5.34 19.47
C TYR A 54 -3.50 4.39 19.79
N ILE A 55 -3.25 4.20 21.08
CA ILE A 55 -2.31 3.20 21.58
C ILE A 55 -3.12 1.90 21.80
N PRO A 56 -2.85 0.80 21.08
CA PRO A 56 -3.64 -0.42 21.16
C PRO A 56 -3.81 -0.95 22.60
N THR A 57 -2.74 -0.90 23.41
CA THR A 57 -2.75 -1.34 24.82
C THR A 57 -3.73 -0.58 25.70
N LYS A 58 -4.18 0.62 25.28
CA LYS A 58 -5.11 1.48 26.04
C LYS A 58 -6.56 1.32 25.58
N ARG A 59 -6.83 0.66 24.45
CA ARG A 59 -8.21 0.50 23.95
C ARG A 59 -9.01 -0.50 24.78
N ALA A 60 -10.24 -0.17 25.13
CA ALA A 60 -11.09 -0.99 25.99
C ALA A 60 -11.55 -2.29 25.31
N ASP A 61 -11.87 -2.23 24.02
CA ASP A 61 -12.27 -3.39 23.22
C ASP A 61 -11.15 -4.44 23.15
N LEU A 62 -9.92 -4.05 22.83
CA LEU A 62 -8.78 -4.97 22.79
C LEU A 62 -8.44 -5.54 24.18
N LYS A 63 -8.72 -4.81 25.26
CA LYS A 63 -8.56 -5.34 26.62
C LYS A 63 -9.61 -6.39 26.94
N ALA A 64 -10.87 -6.13 26.60
CA ALA A 64 -11.98 -7.04 26.81
C ALA A 64 -11.76 -8.37 26.06
N ASP A 65 -11.22 -8.31 24.84
CA ASP A 65 -10.91 -9.50 24.03
C ASP A 65 -9.58 -10.16 24.39
N GLY A 66 -8.85 -9.64 25.38
CA GLY A 66 -7.56 -10.19 25.80
C GLY A 66 -6.41 -9.95 24.81
N PHE A 67 -6.58 -9.16 23.75
CA PHE A 67 -5.51 -8.87 22.78
C PHE A 67 -4.54 -7.77 23.22
N ALA A 68 -4.95 -6.85 24.11
CA ALA A 68 -4.17 -5.66 24.46
C ALA A 68 -2.72 -5.95 24.90
N HIS A 69 -2.48 -7.05 25.61
CA HIS A 69 -1.14 -7.44 26.10
C HIS A 69 -0.18 -7.90 24.99
N LYS A 70 -0.68 -8.16 23.77
CA LYS A 70 0.14 -8.57 22.62
C LYS A 70 0.83 -7.40 21.91
N PHE A 71 0.47 -6.17 22.27
CA PHE A 71 0.96 -4.92 21.69
C PHE A 71 1.86 -4.16 22.66
N SER A 72 2.69 -3.27 22.11
CA SER A 72 3.53 -2.35 22.85
C SER A 72 2.84 -1.00 23.09
N ASN A 73 3.24 -0.30 24.16
CA ASN A 73 2.85 1.10 24.39
C ASN A 73 3.42 2.07 23.34
N PHE A 74 4.31 1.60 22.45
CA PHE A 74 4.81 2.36 21.31
C PHE A 74 4.00 2.12 20.04
N ASP A 75 3.23 1.04 19.95
CA ASP A 75 2.42 0.77 18.77
C ASP A 75 1.35 1.85 18.62
N ARG A 76 1.06 2.23 17.38
CA ARG A 76 0.12 3.30 17.05
C ARG A 76 -0.84 2.87 15.97
N LEU A 77 -2.08 3.30 16.15
CA LEU A 77 -3.08 3.30 15.12
C LEU A 77 -3.45 4.75 14.81
N VAL A 78 -3.25 5.13 13.56
CA VAL A 78 -3.55 6.48 13.06
C VAL A 78 -4.39 6.38 11.80
N TYR A 79 -5.06 7.48 11.46
CA TYR A 79 -5.93 7.57 10.29
C TYR A 79 -5.43 8.66 9.36
N LEU A 80 -5.26 8.31 8.09
CA LEU A 80 -4.99 9.27 7.03
C LEU A 80 -6.29 9.46 6.24
N GLY A 81 -6.85 10.66 6.34
CA GLY A 81 -8.02 11.07 5.59
C GLY A 81 -7.63 11.81 4.32
N GLN A 82 -8.26 11.47 3.21
CA GLN A 82 -8.20 12.21 1.95
C GLN A 82 -9.56 12.84 1.68
N TYR A 83 -9.60 14.15 1.47
CA TYR A 83 -10.82 14.84 1.09
C TYR A 83 -11.15 14.58 -0.37
N ARG A 84 -12.43 14.40 -0.68
CA ARG A 84 -12.92 14.25 -2.05
C ARG A 84 -13.28 15.60 -2.63
N ASP A 85 -12.75 15.86 -3.81
CA ASP A 85 -13.18 16.99 -4.63
C ASP A 85 -14.60 16.74 -5.19
N ASP A 86 -14.86 15.50 -5.66
CA ASP A 86 -16.18 15.07 -6.13
C ASP A 86 -17.04 14.53 -4.98
N LYS A 87 -18.06 15.31 -4.60
CA LYS A 87 -18.98 14.97 -3.51
C LYS A 87 -20.02 13.93 -3.94
N PRO A 88 -20.12 12.79 -3.23
CA PRO A 88 -21.15 11.81 -3.51
C PRO A 88 -22.54 12.30 -3.07
N TYR A 89 -23.57 11.68 -3.61
CA TYR A 89 -24.97 11.94 -3.29
C TYR A 89 -25.49 10.94 -2.24
N THR A 90 -26.36 11.43 -1.36
CA THR A 90 -27.25 10.59 -0.54
C THR A 90 -28.58 10.40 -1.26
N GLY A 91 -29.19 9.23 -1.07
CA GLY A 91 -30.50 8.93 -1.63
C GLY A 91 -31.29 7.98 -0.74
N THR A 92 -32.59 7.90 -0.99
CA THR A 92 -33.45 6.89 -0.35
C THR A 92 -33.64 5.74 -1.32
N LYS A 93 -33.29 4.51 -0.91
CA LYS A 93 -33.47 3.33 -1.75
C LYS A 93 -34.92 3.21 -2.23
N GLY A 94 -35.13 3.11 -3.54
CA GLY A 94 -36.47 3.03 -4.15
C GLY A 94 -37.18 4.37 -4.36
N LYS A 95 -36.49 5.51 -4.18
CA LYS A 95 -37.00 6.85 -4.51
C LYS A 95 -36.01 7.57 -5.44
N ASP A 96 -36.54 8.37 -6.35
CA ASP A 96 -35.77 9.23 -7.26
C ASP A 96 -35.29 10.51 -6.56
N ILE A 97 -34.58 10.33 -5.45
CA ILE A 97 -34.03 11.43 -4.63
C ILE A 97 -32.52 11.25 -4.55
N ALA A 98 -31.78 12.22 -5.06
CA ALA A 98 -30.34 12.32 -4.96
C ALA A 98 -29.97 13.71 -4.44
N ASN A 99 -29.50 13.79 -3.20
CA ASN A 99 -29.05 15.03 -2.57
C ASN A 99 -27.56 14.96 -2.34
N GLU A 100 -26.82 15.94 -2.85
CA GLU A 100 -25.38 16.04 -2.63
C GLU A 100 -25.09 16.14 -1.11
N ILE A 101 -24.05 15.44 -0.65
CA ILE A 101 -23.58 15.59 0.73
C ILE A 101 -23.04 17.01 0.90
N LYS A 102 -23.61 17.78 1.85
CA LYS A 102 -23.24 19.18 2.05
C LYS A 102 -21.86 19.32 2.69
N GLN A 103 -21.54 18.44 3.63
CA GLN A 103 -20.24 18.42 4.30
C GLN A 103 -19.14 17.87 3.38
N ASP A 104 -17.88 18.13 3.74
CA ASP A 104 -16.77 17.52 3.02
C ASP A 104 -16.69 16.03 3.32
N VAL A 105 -16.42 15.25 2.28
CA VAL A 105 -16.36 13.79 2.38
C VAL A 105 -14.92 13.35 2.50
N LEU A 106 -14.65 12.58 3.55
CA LEU A 106 -13.32 12.11 3.91
C LEU A 106 -13.22 10.60 3.70
N GLU A 107 -12.30 10.18 2.83
CA GLU A 107 -11.93 8.78 2.64
C GLU A 107 -10.84 8.39 3.64
N ILE A 108 -11.16 7.49 4.57
CA ILE A 108 -10.28 7.14 5.70
C ILE A 108 -9.46 5.90 5.40
N THR A 109 -8.14 6.03 5.54
CA THR A 109 -7.17 4.92 5.49
C THR A 109 -6.60 4.64 6.88
N HIS A 110 -6.72 3.40 7.33
CA HIS A 110 -6.35 2.97 8.68
C HIS A 110 -4.91 2.48 8.67
N CYS A 111 -4.03 3.15 9.40
CA CYS A 111 -2.59 2.84 9.41
C CYS A 111 -2.21 2.29 10.78
N ALA A 112 -1.65 1.07 10.82
CA ALA A 112 -1.12 0.49 12.04
C ALA A 112 0.42 0.47 11.98
N PHE A 113 1.05 1.15 12.93
CA PHE A 113 2.49 1.25 13.08
C PHE A 113 2.96 0.42 14.28
N PHE A 114 4.00 -0.38 14.05
CA PHE A 114 4.67 -1.20 15.07
C PHE A 114 6.14 -0.79 15.17
N PRO A 115 6.51 0.13 16.10
CA PRO A 115 7.84 0.72 16.09
C PRO A 115 8.99 -0.17 16.51
N ASN A 116 8.73 -1.20 17.29
CA ASN A 116 9.78 -2.15 17.65
C ASN A 116 10.21 -3.04 16.47
N SER A 117 9.40 -3.10 15.41
CA SER A 117 9.67 -3.86 14.18
C SER A 117 9.77 -2.97 12.93
N GLN A 118 9.77 -1.64 13.09
CA GLN A 118 9.77 -0.67 11.98
C GLN A 118 8.76 -1.03 10.88
N LEU A 119 7.57 -1.45 11.28
CA LEU A 119 6.57 -2.02 10.39
C LEU A 119 5.33 -1.11 10.33
N LEU A 120 4.85 -0.88 9.13
CA LEU A 120 3.56 -0.26 8.82
C LEU A 120 2.67 -1.31 8.12
N VAL A 121 1.43 -1.41 8.58
CA VAL A 121 0.36 -2.17 7.91
C VAL A 121 -0.70 -1.19 7.42
N LEU A 122 -1.01 -1.27 6.13
CA LEU A 122 -1.94 -0.36 5.46
C LEU A 122 -2.91 -1.16 4.58
N PRO A 123 -4.24 -1.01 4.71
CA PRO A 123 -5.19 -1.63 3.82
C PRO A 123 -5.08 -1.02 2.43
N TYR A 124 -5.14 -1.87 1.41
CA TYR A 124 -5.35 -1.45 0.04
C TYR A 124 -6.71 -0.76 -0.10
N LYS A 125 -6.71 0.36 -0.81
CA LYS A 125 -7.90 1.17 -1.08
C LYS A 125 -7.89 1.55 -2.56
N HIS A 126 -8.99 1.26 -3.25
CA HIS A 126 -9.22 1.77 -4.61
C HIS A 126 -9.37 3.30 -4.60
N PHE A 127 -10.15 3.80 -3.63
CA PHE A 127 -10.39 5.21 -3.37
C PHE A 127 -9.87 5.56 -1.97
N GLY A 128 -9.11 6.65 -1.86
CA GLY A 128 -8.49 7.10 -0.62
C GLY A 128 -6.97 7.04 -0.61
N ALA A 129 -6.40 7.27 0.57
CA ALA A 129 -4.97 7.46 0.73
C ALA A 129 -4.16 6.16 0.52
N LYS A 130 -3.05 6.28 -0.22
CA LYS A 130 -2.10 5.20 -0.50
C LYS A 130 -0.83 5.40 0.33
N ALA A 131 0.04 4.37 0.37
CA ALA A 131 1.32 4.43 1.07
C ALA A 131 2.16 5.67 0.68
N VAL A 132 2.25 5.96 -0.62
CA VAL A 132 2.97 7.15 -1.13
C VAL A 132 2.36 8.48 -0.64
N HIS A 133 1.05 8.54 -0.38
CA HIS A 133 0.41 9.74 0.17
C HIS A 133 0.79 9.92 1.64
N LEU A 134 0.80 8.84 2.43
CA LEU A 134 1.24 8.86 3.82
C LEU A 134 2.71 9.29 3.93
N GLU A 135 3.56 8.74 3.08
CA GLU A 135 4.97 9.11 3.02
C GLU A 135 5.14 10.61 2.75
N ARG A 136 4.54 11.10 1.66
CA ARG A 136 4.59 12.52 1.28
C ARG A 136 3.98 13.44 2.34
N TYR A 137 2.90 13.00 2.99
CA TYR A 137 2.22 13.76 4.03
C TYR A 137 3.11 13.94 5.25
N ILE A 138 3.69 12.85 5.80
CA ILE A 138 4.58 12.92 6.97
C ILE A 138 5.77 13.84 6.68
N ASN A 139 6.36 13.73 5.48
CA ASN A 139 7.47 14.57 5.04
C ASN A 139 7.16 16.08 5.05
N ARG A 140 5.88 16.51 4.98
CA ARG A 140 5.51 17.94 5.10
C ARG A 140 5.70 18.53 6.50
N PHE A 141 5.96 17.70 7.50
CA PHE A 141 6.14 18.11 8.89
C PHE A 141 7.55 17.88 9.41
N LEU A 142 8.46 17.44 8.54
CA LEU A 142 9.85 17.19 8.89
C LEU A 142 10.73 18.40 8.54
N PRO A 143 11.74 18.69 9.37
CA PRO A 143 12.71 19.74 9.07
C PRO A 143 13.49 19.41 7.80
N TYR A 144 13.49 20.35 6.87
CA TYR A 144 14.23 20.27 5.62
C TYR A 144 14.88 21.62 5.30
N ASN A 145 16.13 21.59 4.85
CA ASN A 145 16.88 22.74 4.36
C ASN A 145 17.47 22.38 2.98
N GLU A 146 17.29 23.25 1.99
CA GLU A 146 17.82 23.04 0.63
C GLU A 146 19.35 22.94 0.59
N GLU A 147 20.06 23.63 1.49
CA GLU A 147 21.53 23.67 1.50
C GLU A 147 22.18 22.46 2.20
N ASN A 148 21.54 21.96 3.26
CA ASN A 148 22.12 20.93 4.13
C ASN A 148 21.34 19.61 4.11
N GLY A 149 20.32 19.51 3.25
CA GLY A 149 19.35 18.43 3.25
C GLY A 149 18.43 18.46 4.49
N GLY A 150 17.89 17.31 4.86
CA GLY A 150 17.06 17.24 6.06
C GLY A 150 16.52 15.86 6.36
N TRP A 151 15.55 15.86 7.27
CA TRP A 151 14.84 14.68 7.69
C TRP A 151 13.82 14.25 6.64
N GLN A 152 13.81 12.96 6.33
CA GLN A 152 12.84 12.38 5.42
C GLN A 152 12.27 11.09 6.01
N PHE A 153 11.00 10.81 5.73
CA PHE A 153 10.32 9.56 6.04
C PHE A 153 10.12 8.77 4.75
N PHE A 154 10.47 7.49 4.77
CA PHE A 154 10.35 6.60 3.62
C PHE A 154 9.66 5.30 4.01
N LEU A 155 8.86 4.78 3.07
CA LEU A 155 8.27 3.46 3.13
C LEU A 155 9.00 2.54 2.16
N TYR A 156 9.53 1.44 2.70
CA TYR A 156 10.11 0.36 1.91
C TYR A 156 9.09 -0.76 1.83
N GLN A 157 8.77 -1.14 0.60
CA GLN A 157 7.96 -2.33 0.36
C GLN A 157 8.69 -3.55 0.93
N ILE A 158 7.98 -4.35 1.72
CA ILE A 158 8.55 -5.60 2.22
C ILE A 158 8.39 -6.65 1.14
N GLU A 159 9.49 -7.31 0.81
CA GLU A 159 9.46 -8.43 -0.12
C GLU A 159 8.96 -9.72 0.57
N ASP A 160 7.95 -10.38 0.01
CA ASP A 160 7.41 -11.68 0.40
C ASP A 160 8.28 -12.85 -0.09
N GLY A 161 9.36 -12.55 -0.84
CA GLY A 161 10.25 -13.52 -1.45
C GLY A 161 9.63 -14.28 -2.63
N LYS A 162 8.39 -13.97 -3.00
CA LYS A 162 7.63 -14.58 -4.10
C LYS A 162 7.43 -13.53 -5.19
N GLY A 163 8.42 -13.43 -6.07
CA GLY A 163 8.38 -12.55 -7.23
C GLY A 163 8.75 -13.28 -8.52
N LEU A 164 9.06 -12.51 -9.55
CA LEU A 164 9.55 -13.01 -10.83
C LEU A 164 10.82 -13.84 -10.65
N SER A 165 11.68 -13.51 -9.69
CA SER A 165 12.89 -14.28 -9.35
C SER A 165 12.60 -15.71 -8.88
N THR A 166 11.53 -15.92 -8.12
CA THR A 166 11.11 -17.26 -7.67
C THR A 166 10.40 -18.03 -8.77
N ILE A 167 9.60 -17.34 -9.59
CA ILE A 167 9.00 -17.90 -10.81
C ILE A 167 10.08 -18.35 -11.81
N LEU A 168 11.14 -17.55 -11.99
CA LEU A 168 12.29 -17.84 -12.86
C LEU A 168 13.04 -19.12 -12.44
N ARG A 169 13.07 -19.41 -11.14
CA ARG A 169 13.66 -20.64 -10.58
C ARG A 169 12.71 -21.84 -10.64
N SER A 170 11.42 -21.62 -10.91
CA SER A 170 10.45 -22.70 -11.03
C SER A 170 10.60 -23.41 -12.38
N ASN A 171 10.69 -24.73 -12.34
CA ASN A 171 10.70 -25.56 -13.55
C ASN A 171 9.28 -25.86 -14.06
N GLU A 172 8.22 -25.44 -13.35
CA GLU A 172 6.85 -25.82 -13.66
C GLU A 172 5.87 -24.64 -13.48
N ILE A 173 5.62 -23.93 -14.57
CA ILE A 173 4.58 -22.91 -14.66
C ILE A 173 3.32 -23.54 -15.27
N ARG A 174 2.20 -23.46 -14.55
CA ARG A 174 0.91 -24.02 -14.96
C ARG A 174 0.09 -23.06 -15.79
N SER A 175 0.01 -21.81 -15.37
CA SER A 175 -0.73 -20.77 -16.08
C SER A 175 -0.22 -19.36 -15.80
N ILE A 176 -0.50 -18.47 -16.73
CA ILE A 176 -0.26 -17.03 -16.65
C ILE A 176 -1.56 -16.34 -17.06
N ASP A 177 -2.09 -15.53 -16.15
CA ASP A 177 -3.36 -14.84 -16.24
C ASP A 177 -3.13 -13.33 -16.18
N LEU A 178 -3.23 -12.67 -17.33
CA LEU A 178 -3.10 -11.23 -17.46
C LEU A 178 -4.48 -10.61 -17.54
N LYS A 179 -4.74 -9.61 -16.69
CA LYS A 179 -5.93 -8.77 -16.77
C LYS A 179 -5.48 -7.37 -17.13
N ILE A 180 -6.04 -6.81 -18.19
CA ILE A 180 -5.56 -5.58 -18.82
C ILE A 180 -6.72 -4.61 -18.95
N ASP A 181 -6.53 -3.39 -18.48
CA ASP A 181 -7.44 -2.25 -18.62
C ASP A 181 -6.79 -1.21 -19.54
N VAL A 182 -7.47 -0.91 -20.65
CA VAL A 182 -7.00 0.07 -21.65
C VAL A 182 -7.68 1.44 -21.49
N THR A 183 -8.39 1.68 -20.39
CA THR A 183 -9.06 2.94 -20.12
C THR A 183 -8.03 4.07 -19.95
N GLY A 184 -8.02 5.03 -20.87
CA GLY A 184 -7.31 6.31 -20.71
C GLY A 184 -5.82 6.32 -21.07
N ASP A 185 -5.23 5.23 -21.57
CA ASP A 185 -3.80 5.20 -21.89
C ASP A 185 -3.54 5.34 -23.41
N SER A 186 -2.98 6.49 -23.83
CA SER A 186 -2.69 6.80 -25.23
C SER A 186 -1.37 6.21 -25.74
N LYS A 187 -0.60 5.55 -24.88
CA LYS A 187 0.74 5.00 -25.19
C LYS A 187 0.88 3.53 -24.86
N ILE A 188 -0.06 2.72 -25.34
CA ILE A 188 -0.05 1.26 -25.23
C ILE A 188 1.30 0.64 -25.64
N GLU A 189 1.97 1.23 -26.63
CA GLU A 189 3.27 0.80 -27.13
C GLU A 189 4.39 0.85 -26.08
N ASP A 190 4.29 1.72 -25.07
CA ASP A 190 5.29 1.86 -23.98
C ASP A 190 5.25 0.71 -22.96
N TYR A 191 4.20 -0.10 -23.01
CA TYR A 191 3.97 -1.27 -22.16
C TYR A 191 4.12 -2.59 -22.91
N LEU A 192 4.29 -2.52 -24.23
CA LEU A 192 4.44 -3.70 -25.07
C LEU A 192 5.86 -4.29 -24.94
N PRO A 193 5.98 -5.62 -24.98
CA PRO A 193 7.28 -6.31 -25.05
C PRO A 193 8.05 -5.91 -26.31
N LYS A 194 9.37 -6.07 -26.25
CA LYS A 194 10.20 -5.87 -27.46
C LYS A 194 10.10 -7.05 -28.41
N ASP A 195 9.76 -8.24 -27.90
CA ASP A 195 9.49 -9.42 -28.72
C ASP A 195 8.38 -9.15 -29.76
N LYS A 196 8.69 -9.42 -31.03
CA LYS A 196 7.82 -9.11 -32.16
C LYS A 196 6.49 -9.85 -32.10
N LEU A 197 6.49 -11.12 -31.69
CA LEU A 197 5.29 -11.96 -31.66
C LEU A 197 4.33 -11.50 -30.58
N PHE A 198 4.84 -11.26 -29.36
CA PHE A 198 3.99 -10.72 -28.30
C PHE A 198 3.51 -9.31 -28.60
N LYS A 199 4.38 -8.45 -29.17
CA LYS A 199 3.98 -7.11 -29.59
C LYS A 199 2.82 -7.14 -30.59
N GLU A 200 2.88 -8.00 -31.60
CA GLU A 200 1.81 -8.16 -32.58
C GLU A 200 0.52 -8.69 -31.95
N PHE A 201 0.61 -9.74 -31.13
CA PHE A 201 -0.54 -10.31 -30.41
C PHE A 201 -1.27 -9.26 -29.58
N PHE A 202 -0.53 -8.53 -28.73
CA PHE A 202 -1.13 -7.55 -27.84
C PHE A 202 -1.66 -6.32 -28.60
N THR A 203 -0.97 -5.87 -29.65
CA THR A 203 -1.49 -4.80 -30.53
C THR A 203 -2.86 -5.18 -31.11
N ASN A 204 -3.00 -6.41 -31.60
CA ASN A 204 -4.27 -6.91 -32.13
C ASN A 204 -5.33 -7.08 -31.04
N PHE A 205 -4.94 -7.57 -29.86
CA PHE A 205 -5.82 -7.68 -28.70
C PHE A 205 -6.41 -6.31 -28.31
N PHE A 206 -5.59 -5.27 -28.18
CA PHE A 206 -6.05 -3.92 -27.83
C PHE A 206 -6.92 -3.29 -28.91
N ASN A 207 -6.55 -3.46 -30.18
CA ASN A 207 -7.36 -2.98 -31.29
C ASN A 207 -8.74 -3.66 -31.31
N THR A 208 -8.79 -4.95 -30.96
CA THR A 208 -10.05 -5.70 -30.84
C THR A 208 -10.88 -5.17 -29.68
N GLN A 209 -10.29 -5.01 -28.49
CA GLN A 209 -10.97 -4.44 -27.31
C GLN A 209 -11.62 -3.08 -27.61
N LYS A 210 -10.86 -2.17 -28.25
CA LYS A 210 -11.37 -0.86 -28.69
C LYS A 210 -12.56 -0.99 -29.64
N LYS A 211 -12.49 -1.91 -30.62
CA LYS A 211 -13.56 -2.11 -31.61
C LYS A 211 -14.83 -2.70 -31.02
N VAL A 212 -14.72 -3.58 -30.01
CA VAL A 212 -15.88 -4.20 -29.36
C VAL A 212 -16.42 -3.37 -28.19
N GLY A 213 -15.81 -2.21 -27.89
CA GLY A 213 -16.22 -1.35 -26.78
C GLY A 213 -15.92 -1.93 -25.39
N SER A 214 -14.99 -2.89 -25.29
CA SER A 214 -14.54 -3.42 -24.01
C SER A 214 -13.33 -2.66 -23.51
N ASN A 215 -13.38 -2.21 -22.25
CA ASN A 215 -12.28 -1.50 -21.60
C ASN A 215 -11.34 -2.45 -20.84
N VAL A 216 -11.84 -3.59 -20.37
CA VAL A 216 -11.07 -4.59 -19.62
C VAL A 216 -11.09 -5.93 -20.36
N GLY A 217 -9.95 -6.60 -20.41
CA GLY A 217 -9.81 -7.88 -21.08
C GLY A 217 -8.77 -8.77 -20.40
N SER A 218 -8.90 -10.08 -20.62
CA SER A 218 -8.03 -11.07 -20.00
C SER A 218 -7.37 -11.95 -21.04
N VAL A 219 -6.09 -12.25 -20.82
CA VAL A 219 -5.30 -13.21 -21.61
C VAL A 219 -4.81 -14.30 -20.67
N ASN A 220 -5.16 -15.55 -20.98
CA ASN A 220 -4.68 -16.73 -20.25
C ASN A 220 -3.77 -17.57 -21.15
N PHE A 221 -2.56 -17.84 -20.68
CA PHE A 221 -1.69 -18.88 -21.21
C PHE A 221 -1.67 -20.03 -20.22
N SER A 222 -2.06 -21.24 -20.63
CA SER A 222 -2.06 -22.42 -19.76
C SER A 222 -1.68 -23.68 -20.51
N THR A 223 -1.09 -24.64 -19.79
CA THR A 223 -0.76 -25.94 -20.36
C THR A 223 -1.99 -26.85 -20.30
N GLY A 224 -2.61 -27.11 -21.46
CA GLY A 224 -3.74 -28.02 -21.58
C GLY A 224 -3.36 -29.50 -21.53
N ARG A 225 -4.31 -30.39 -21.24
CA ARG A 225 -4.07 -31.85 -21.15
C ARG A 225 -3.76 -32.53 -22.50
N LYS A 226 -4.10 -31.88 -23.62
CA LYS A 226 -4.08 -32.48 -24.98
C LYS A 226 -2.95 -31.97 -25.87
N THR A 227 -2.05 -31.13 -25.36
CA THR A 227 -0.96 -30.59 -26.18
C THR A 227 0.23 -31.55 -26.22
N SER A 228 0.78 -31.78 -27.41
CA SER A 228 2.02 -32.52 -27.64
C SER A 228 3.28 -31.66 -27.40
N GLN A 229 3.12 -30.35 -27.24
CA GLN A 229 4.20 -29.41 -27.00
C GLN A 229 4.02 -28.71 -25.65
N PRO A 230 5.01 -28.81 -24.74
CA PRO A 230 4.96 -28.06 -23.50
C PRO A 230 5.01 -26.56 -23.80
N MET A 231 4.33 -25.78 -22.96
CA MET A 231 4.41 -24.32 -23.00
C MET A 231 5.87 -23.88 -22.86
N ASP A 232 6.35 -23.01 -23.75
CA ASP A 232 7.69 -22.42 -23.64
C ASP A 232 7.68 -21.37 -22.52
N THR A 233 7.80 -21.87 -21.30
CA THR A 233 7.76 -21.07 -20.07
C THR A 233 8.85 -20.00 -20.06
N LYS A 234 10.02 -20.26 -20.64
CA LYS A 234 11.13 -19.29 -20.72
C LYS A 234 10.75 -18.07 -21.55
N LYS A 235 10.10 -18.25 -22.70
CA LYS A 235 9.65 -17.12 -23.53
C LYS A 235 8.57 -16.29 -22.84
N ILE A 236 7.64 -16.92 -22.13
CA ILE A 236 6.59 -16.16 -21.44
C ILE A 236 7.16 -15.44 -20.20
N ILE A 237 8.11 -16.04 -19.49
CA ILE A 237 8.81 -15.35 -18.40
C ILE A 237 9.61 -14.16 -18.92
N TYR A 238 10.32 -14.34 -20.05
CA TYR A 238 11.04 -13.24 -20.70
C TYR A 238 10.08 -12.09 -21.07
N PHE A 239 8.93 -12.43 -21.65
CA PHE A 239 7.84 -11.48 -21.90
C PHE A 239 7.38 -10.73 -20.62
N LEU A 240 7.14 -11.46 -19.53
CA LEU A 240 6.73 -10.86 -18.25
C LEU A 240 7.81 -9.92 -17.70
N SER A 241 9.08 -10.28 -17.87
CA SER A 241 10.23 -9.48 -17.41
C SER A 241 10.44 -8.18 -18.20
N GLU A 242 10.07 -8.17 -19.49
CA GLU A 242 10.15 -6.97 -20.33
C GLU A 242 8.93 -6.05 -20.19
N SER A 243 7.83 -6.56 -19.65
CA SER A 243 6.57 -5.83 -19.52
C SER A 243 6.61 -4.90 -18.31
N LYS A 244 6.14 -3.65 -18.46
CA LYS A 244 5.96 -2.72 -17.33
C LYS A 244 4.70 -3.08 -16.52
N LEU A 245 4.74 -4.20 -15.81
CA LEU A 245 3.59 -4.76 -15.08
C LEU A 245 3.06 -3.86 -13.95
N SER A 246 3.89 -2.95 -13.41
CA SER A 246 3.51 -1.95 -12.41
C SER A 246 2.73 -0.75 -12.97
N GLY A 247 2.58 -0.68 -14.30
CA GLY A 247 1.81 0.36 -14.98
C GLY A 247 0.31 0.30 -14.73
N THR A 248 -0.40 1.37 -15.09
CA THR A 248 -1.86 1.48 -14.99
C THR A 248 -2.61 0.50 -15.90
N MET A 249 -1.97 0.08 -16.98
CA MET A 249 -2.54 -0.78 -18.01
C MET A 249 -2.82 -2.21 -17.54
N PHE A 250 -1.94 -2.81 -16.75
CA PHE A 250 -2.20 -4.15 -16.21
C PHE A 250 -3.06 -4.00 -14.96
N GLU A 251 -4.22 -4.63 -14.90
CA GLU A 251 -5.03 -4.75 -13.68
C GLU A 251 -4.48 -5.82 -12.74
N SER A 252 -3.95 -6.92 -13.27
CA SER A 252 -3.24 -7.98 -12.55
C SER A 252 -2.41 -8.82 -13.51
N ALA A 253 -1.33 -9.45 -13.02
CA ALA A 253 -0.52 -10.40 -13.78
C ALA A 253 -0.24 -11.63 -12.91
N LYS A 254 -1.20 -12.56 -12.85
CA LYS A 254 -1.13 -13.72 -11.96
C LYS A 254 -0.41 -14.89 -12.64
N VAL A 255 0.55 -15.47 -11.94
CA VAL A 255 1.30 -16.64 -12.40
C VAL A 255 1.09 -17.77 -11.41
N ARG A 256 0.63 -18.92 -11.92
CA ARG A 256 0.45 -20.14 -11.14
C ARG A 256 1.59 -21.11 -11.45
N TYR A 257 2.36 -21.47 -10.44
CA TYR A 257 3.59 -22.27 -10.60
C TYR A 257 3.86 -23.12 -9.36
N VAL A 258 4.72 -24.12 -9.50
CA VAL A 258 5.21 -24.90 -8.36
C VAL A 258 6.40 -24.17 -7.74
N ASP A 259 6.26 -23.76 -6.48
CA ASP A 259 7.30 -23.07 -5.73
C ASP A 259 8.56 -23.97 -5.65
N PRO A 260 9.73 -23.51 -6.11
CA PRO A 260 10.93 -24.32 -6.12
C PRO A 260 11.41 -24.68 -4.71
N ASP A 261 11.11 -23.84 -3.72
CA ASP A 261 11.57 -23.97 -2.34
C ASP A 261 10.59 -24.82 -1.52
N THR A 262 9.27 -24.61 -1.64
CA THR A 262 8.25 -25.37 -0.86
C THR A 262 7.65 -26.58 -1.57
N LYS A 263 7.82 -26.68 -2.90
CA LYS A 263 7.14 -27.66 -3.78
C LYS A 263 5.62 -27.55 -3.82
N GLU A 264 5.05 -26.48 -3.27
CA GLU A 264 3.61 -26.24 -3.30
C GLU A 264 3.19 -25.50 -4.55
N LEU A 265 1.94 -25.72 -4.98
CA LEU A 265 1.34 -24.97 -6.08
C LEU A 265 0.85 -23.62 -5.56
N VAL A 266 1.47 -22.54 -6.04
CA VAL A 266 1.20 -21.18 -5.59
C VAL A 266 0.77 -20.28 -6.75
N THR A 267 0.04 -19.21 -6.43
CA THR A 267 -0.34 -18.16 -7.37
C THR A 267 0.22 -16.83 -6.88
N THR A 268 1.11 -16.22 -7.67
CA THR A 268 1.71 -14.90 -7.38
C THR A 268 1.17 -13.87 -8.36
N ASP A 269 0.81 -12.67 -7.90
CA ASP A 269 0.45 -11.56 -8.77
C ASP A 269 1.64 -10.63 -8.97
N LEU A 270 2.23 -10.66 -10.17
CA LEU A 270 3.39 -9.87 -10.55
C LEU A 270 3.10 -8.38 -10.72
N LYS A 271 1.83 -7.94 -10.76
CA LYS A 271 1.54 -6.49 -10.75
C LYS A 271 1.98 -5.83 -9.44
N HIS A 272 1.86 -6.57 -8.35
CA HIS A 272 2.23 -6.14 -7.00
C HIS A 272 3.51 -6.86 -6.55
N GLU A 273 4.39 -7.15 -7.50
CA GLU A 273 5.51 -8.07 -7.36
C GLU A 273 6.21 -7.95 -6.01
N GLY A 274 6.36 -9.09 -5.36
CA GLY A 274 7.11 -9.21 -4.13
C GLY A 274 6.44 -8.56 -2.93
N GLN A 275 5.32 -7.82 -3.01
CA GLN A 275 4.81 -7.16 -1.82
C GLN A 275 4.22 -8.15 -0.80
N LEU A 276 4.77 -8.17 0.41
CA LEU A 276 4.19 -8.84 1.55
C LEU A 276 2.79 -8.29 1.85
N ARG A 277 1.81 -9.19 1.79
CA ARG A 277 0.39 -8.89 1.92
C ARG A 277 -0.38 -10.02 2.59
N THR A 278 -1.53 -9.69 3.17
CA THR A 278 -2.51 -10.66 3.66
C THR A 278 -3.92 -10.18 3.37
N GLU A 279 -4.90 -11.08 3.43
CA GLU A 279 -6.31 -10.74 3.23
C GLU A 279 -7.01 -10.53 4.57
N LEU A 280 -7.79 -9.46 4.65
CA LEU A 280 -8.68 -9.15 5.75
C LEU A 280 -10.12 -9.28 5.28
N GLU A 281 -10.85 -10.20 5.91
CA GLU A 281 -12.28 -10.41 5.68
C GLU A 281 -13.09 -9.50 6.60
N LEU A 282 -14.06 -8.79 6.00
CA LEU A 282 -15.01 -7.91 6.68
C LEU A 282 -16.43 -8.35 6.31
N LYS A 283 -17.32 -8.46 7.29
CA LYS A 283 -18.75 -8.75 7.05
C LYS A 283 -19.49 -7.48 6.62
N ASP A 284 -20.65 -7.64 6.00
CA ASP A 284 -21.47 -6.50 5.60
C ASP A 284 -21.92 -5.71 6.82
N GLY A 285 -21.77 -4.38 6.76
CA GLY A 285 -22.03 -3.47 7.88
C GLY A 285 -20.82 -3.23 8.81
N GLU A 286 -19.72 -3.97 8.63
CA GLU A 286 -18.49 -3.79 9.42
C GLU A 286 -17.56 -2.69 8.87
N ASN A 287 -18.10 -1.49 8.67
CA ASN A 287 -17.40 -0.36 8.04
C ASN A 287 -16.97 0.74 9.03
N GLY A 288 -17.27 0.59 10.33
CA GLY A 288 -16.89 1.54 11.35
C GLY A 288 -15.37 1.68 11.49
N LYS A 289 -14.87 2.91 11.57
CA LYS A 289 -13.42 3.19 11.62
C LYS A 289 -12.69 2.43 12.74
N GLU A 290 -13.30 2.38 13.92
CA GLU A 290 -12.73 1.73 15.09
C GLU A 290 -12.71 0.20 14.95
N PHE A 291 -13.69 -0.35 14.21
CA PHE A 291 -13.80 -1.77 13.94
C PHE A 291 -12.74 -2.23 12.93
N ILE A 292 -12.60 -1.52 11.80
CA ILE A 292 -11.57 -1.83 10.78
C ILE A 292 -10.18 -1.79 11.40
N ALA A 293 -9.92 -0.77 12.21
CA ALA A 293 -8.69 -0.65 12.97
C ALA A 293 -8.40 -1.86 13.87
N LYS A 294 -9.39 -2.29 14.66
CA LYS A 294 -9.27 -3.48 15.51
C LYS A 294 -8.96 -4.72 14.68
N LYS A 295 -9.68 -4.90 13.57
CA LYS A 295 -9.50 -6.05 12.66
C LYS A 295 -8.11 -6.11 12.03
N ILE A 296 -7.52 -4.97 11.68
CA ILE A 296 -6.11 -4.92 11.21
C ILE A 296 -5.15 -5.43 12.30
N LEU A 297 -5.36 -5.00 13.55
CA LEU A 297 -4.53 -5.40 14.69
C LEU A 297 -4.69 -6.89 15.02
N GLU A 298 -5.92 -7.42 15.03
CA GLU A 298 -6.20 -8.85 15.19
C GLU A 298 -5.53 -9.68 14.11
N LYS A 299 -5.73 -9.31 12.83
CA LYS A 299 -5.13 -10.01 11.68
C LYS A 299 -3.60 -10.04 11.76
N TYR A 300 -2.97 -8.96 12.23
CA TYR A 300 -1.52 -8.94 12.44
C TYR A 300 -1.06 -9.95 13.49
N ILE A 301 -1.82 -10.15 14.57
CA ILE A 301 -1.50 -11.17 15.58
C ILE A 301 -1.76 -12.58 15.06
N GLU A 302 -2.89 -12.80 14.38
CA GLU A 302 -3.26 -14.10 13.79
C GLU A 302 -2.27 -14.57 12.71
N SER A 303 -1.67 -13.62 11.99
CA SER A 303 -0.63 -13.90 10.99
C SER A 303 0.78 -14.04 11.59
N ASP A 304 0.87 -14.37 12.88
CA ASP A 304 2.12 -14.49 13.65
C ASP A 304 3.07 -13.30 13.46
N LYS A 305 2.49 -12.09 13.50
CA LYS A 305 3.21 -10.83 13.35
C LYS A 305 4.04 -10.79 12.05
N MET A 306 3.41 -11.19 10.95
CA MET A 306 3.98 -11.19 9.60
C MET A 306 4.75 -9.89 9.30
N GLY A 307 5.95 -10.01 8.74
CA GLY A 307 6.82 -8.87 8.40
C GLY A 307 7.59 -8.25 9.57
N SER A 308 7.34 -8.67 10.83
CA SER A 308 7.96 -8.05 12.02
C SER A 308 9.48 -8.15 12.10
N ASN A 309 10.10 -9.09 11.38
CA ASN A 309 11.55 -9.27 11.36
C ASN A 309 12.23 -8.69 10.11
N LYS A 310 11.45 -8.19 9.13
CA LYS A 310 11.97 -7.81 7.81
C LYS A 310 12.87 -6.58 7.83
N TYR A 311 12.67 -5.69 8.80
CA TYR A 311 13.56 -4.54 8.99
C TYR A 311 15.02 -4.93 9.26
N LYS A 312 15.30 -6.15 9.75
CA LYS A 312 16.65 -6.64 10.03
C LYS A 312 17.50 -6.82 8.77
N GLU A 313 16.88 -6.86 7.59
CA GLU A 313 17.57 -6.89 6.30
C GLU A 313 18.30 -5.55 6.03
N HIS A 314 17.90 -4.46 6.70
CA HIS A 314 18.53 -3.14 6.60
C HIS A 314 19.52 -2.93 7.76
N LYS A 315 20.79 -3.29 7.54
CA LYS A 315 21.82 -3.42 8.60
C LYS A 315 22.44 -2.10 9.08
N ASP A 316 22.25 -1.00 8.34
CA ASP A 316 22.99 0.25 8.54
C ASP A 316 22.16 1.36 9.19
N ILE A 317 21.48 1.05 10.29
CA ILE A 317 20.76 2.07 11.07
C ILE A 317 21.77 2.79 11.94
N LYS A 318 22.14 4.02 11.55
CA LYS A 318 23.00 4.87 12.36
C LYS A 318 22.26 5.30 13.62
N ARG A 319 22.92 5.07 14.75
CA ARG A 319 22.50 5.55 16.05
C ARG A 319 23.06 6.97 16.21
N ASP A 320 22.34 7.81 16.95
CA ASP A 320 22.79 9.13 17.44
C ASP A 320 22.53 10.36 16.54
N TYR A 321 21.49 10.35 15.73
CA TYR A 321 20.93 11.61 15.22
C TYR A 321 20.15 12.35 16.29
N ASN A 322 20.22 13.68 16.28
CA ASN A 322 19.57 14.57 17.23
C ASN A 322 18.04 14.38 17.19
N LYS A 323 17.53 13.48 18.05
CA LYS A 323 16.10 13.12 18.12
C LYS A 323 15.20 14.31 18.43
N ASP A 324 15.76 15.34 19.06
CA ASP A 324 15.00 16.52 19.44
C ASP A 324 14.76 17.47 18.27
N GLU A 325 15.44 17.31 17.13
CA GLU A 325 15.31 18.22 15.99
C GLU A 325 13.90 18.19 15.39
N ILE A 326 13.33 16.99 15.14
CA ILE A 326 11.96 16.85 14.63
C ILE A 326 10.96 17.44 15.64
N THR A 327 11.07 17.06 16.92
CA THR A 327 10.17 17.56 17.97
C THR A 327 10.26 19.08 18.14
N THR A 328 11.47 19.62 18.08
CA THR A 328 11.75 21.06 18.15
C THR A 328 11.18 21.79 16.94
N HIS A 329 11.37 21.24 15.73
CA HIS A 329 10.81 21.77 14.50
C HIS A 329 9.28 21.82 14.58
N ILE A 330 8.64 20.73 15.00
CA ILE A 330 7.19 20.69 15.16
C ILE A 330 6.71 21.74 16.17
N THR A 331 7.40 21.83 17.31
CA THR A 331 7.05 22.77 18.38
C THR A 331 7.22 24.22 17.94
N LYS A 332 8.28 24.55 17.21
CA LYS A 332 8.57 25.94 16.79
C LYS A 332 7.68 26.40 15.64
N ASN A 333 7.38 25.52 14.68
CA ASN A 333 6.74 25.92 13.42
C ASN A 333 5.24 25.63 13.37
N PHE A 334 4.74 24.68 14.15
CA PHE A 334 3.34 24.24 14.05
C PHE A 334 2.54 24.37 15.34
N LEU A 335 3.19 24.40 16.51
CA LEU A 335 2.50 24.69 17.77
C LEU A 335 2.40 26.20 17.95
N ASP A 336 1.20 26.68 18.30
CA ASP A 336 1.04 28.08 18.69
C ASP A 336 1.91 28.36 19.92
N LYS A 337 2.73 29.41 19.84
CA LYS A 337 3.16 30.08 21.06
C LYS A 337 1.87 30.57 21.68
N LYS A 338 1.40 29.93 22.76
CA LYS A 338 0.33 30.52 23.59
C LYS A 338 0.75 31.96 23.83
N LYS A 339 0.03 32.91 23.22
CA LYS A 339 0.07 34.30 23.67
C LYS A 339 -0.41 34.22 25.11
N GLY A 340 0.53 34.47 26.03
CA GLY A 340 0.24 34.58 27.45
C GLY A 340 -0.73 35.72 27.71
#